data_AF-A0A8X8ARY9-F1
#
_entry.id   AF-A0A8X8ARY9-F1
#
_cell.length_a   1.000
_cell.length_b   1.000
_cell.length_c   1.000
_cell.angle_alpha   90.00
_cell.angle_beta   90.00
_cell.angle_gamma   90.00
#
_symmetry.space_group_name_H-M   'P 1'
#
loop_
_entity.id
_entity.type
_entity.pdbx_description
1 polymer ?
#
loop_
_entity_poly.entity_id
_entity_poly.type
_entity_poly.pdbx_seq_one_letter_code
_entity_poly.pdbx_strand_id
1 'polypeptide(L)' 'MEGDKHSAPPLRIPNRVFAVGHEPVEVRVTPYHKPHAIRQILNALDPEEEDSIRGSAFRKLVEISEKPSFSGG' A
#
# COMPACT_ATOMS: atom_id res chain seq x y z
N MET A 1 39.19 10.26 20.46
CA MET A 1 38.53 10.14 19.16
C MET A 1 37.47 9.08 19.31
N GLU A 2 36.23 9.49 19.55
CA GLU A 2 35.10 8.57 19.69
C GLU A 2 34.77 7.98 18.32
N GLY A 3 34.74 6.64 18.25
CA GLY A 3 34.45 5.90 17.03
C GLY A 3 33.00 6.06 16.60
N ASP A 4 32.80 6.27 15.30
CA ASP A 4 31.51 6.38 14.64
C ASP A 4 30.61 5.19 14.96
N LYS A 5 29.50 5.51 15.62
CA LYS A 5 28.46 4.60 16.10
C LYS A 5 27.63 4.13 14.91
N HIS A 6 27.61 2.82 14.66
CA HIS A 6 26.57 2.09 13.93
C HIS A 6 26.02 2.76 12.66
N SER A 7 26.80 2.80 11.58
CA SER A 7 26.20 2.97 10.25
C SER A 7 25.43 1.69 9.94
N ALA A 8 24.11 1.69 10.15
CA ALA A 8 23.25 0.61 9.71
C ALA A 8 23.49 0.38 8.21
N PRO A 9 23.57 -0.88 7.73
CA PRO A 9 23.77 -1.15 6.33
C PRO A 9 22.69 -0.43 5.52
N PRO A 10 23.01 0.15 4.35
CA PRO A 10 22.06 0.93 3.58
C PRO A 10 20.80 0.09 3.37
N LEU A 11 19.66 0.60 3.87
CA LEU A 11 18.37 -0.03 3.70
C LEU A 11 18.17 -0.19 2.19
N ARG A 12 18.13 -1.45 1.71
CA ARG A 12 17.77 -1.75 0.33
C ARG A 12 16.29 -1.49 0.18
N ILE A 13 15.97 -0.23 -0.07
CA ILE A 13 14.62 0.19 -0.39
C ILE A 13 14.24 -0.54 -1.70
N PRO A 14 13.08 -1.24 -1.74
CA PRO A 14 12.62 -1.84 -2.97
C PRO A 14 12.61 -0.80 -4.09
N ASN A 15 12.94 -1.19 -5.33
CA ASN A 15 13.00 -0.29 -6.49
C ASN A 15 11.71 0.53 -6.75
N ARG A 16 10.63 0.27 -6.01
CA ARG A 16 9.30 0.88 -6.12
C ARG A 16 8.94 1.79 -4.94
N VAL A 17 9.84 1.99 -3.99
CA VAL A 17 9.68 2.95 -2.89
C VAL A 17 10.66 4.10 -3.15
N PHE A 18 10.14 5.31 -3.27
CA PHE A 18 10.91 6.51 -3.62
C PHE A 18 11.17 7.35 -2.39
N ALA A 19 12.37 7.92 -2.29
CA ALA A 19 12.69 8.89 -1.25
C ALA A 19 11.88 10.18 -1.46
N VAL A 20 11.65 10.93 -0.39
CA VAL A 20 10.96 12.23 -0.45
C VAL A 20 11.75 13.16 -1.38
N GLY A 21 11.08 13.74 -2.39
CA GLY A 21 11.68 14.65 -3.37
C GLY A 21 12.26 13.97 -4.62
N HIS A 22 12.22 12.64 -4.72
CA HIS A 22 12.58 11.93 -5.95
C HIS A 22 11.32 11.70 -6.81
N GLU A 23 11.34 12.16 -8.06
CA GLU A 23 10.23 11.96 -8.98
C GLU A 23 10.08 10.46 -9.27
N PRO A 24 8.87 9.89 -9.14
CA PRO A 24 8.63 8.52 -9.55
C PRO A 24 8.96 8.39 -11.04
N VAL A 25 9.71 7.35 -11.39
CA VAL A 25 9.86 6.98 -12.81
C VAL A 25 8.44 6.84 -13.36
N GLU A 26 8.14 7.42 -14.52
CA GLU A 26 6.83 7.39 -15.22
C GLU A 26 6.38 5.96 -15.64
N VAL A 27 6.75 4.94 -14.87
CA VAL A 27 6.23 3.59 -14.94
C VAL A 27 4.77 3.65 -14.51
N ARG A 28 3.89 3.77 -15.51
CA ARG A 28 2.47 3.47 -15.35
C ARG A 28 2.35 2.03 -14.87
N VAL A 29 2.13 1.87 -13.57
CA VAL A 29 1.60 0.61 -13.04
C VAL A 29 0.19 0.53 -13.58
N THR A 30 0.00 -0.28 -14.63
CA THR A 30 -1.35 -0.72 -14.96
C THR A 30 -1.83 -1.48 -13.73
N PRO A 31 -2.88 -1.02 -13.03
CA PRO A 31 -3.43 -1.77 -11.93
C PRO A 31 -4.09 -3.00 -12.56
N TYR A 32 -3.32 -4.05 -12.82
CA TYR A 32 -3.86 -5.37 -13.13
C TYR A 32 -4.31 -6.01 -11.82
N HIS A 33 -5.17 -5.30 -11.08
CA HIS A 33 -5.84 -5.88 -9.94
C HIS A 33 -6.86 -6.85 -10.51
N LYS A 34 -6.73 -8.13 -10.15
CA LYS A 34 -7.84 -9.05 -10.32
C LYS A 34 -9.08 -8.38 -9.71
N PRO A 35 -10.23 -8.37 -10.41
CA PRO A 35 -11.47 -7.91 -9.81
C PRO A 35 -11.61 -8.52 -8.41
N HIS A 36 -11.98 -7.71 -7.43
CA HIS A 36 -12.16 -8.13 -6.03
C HIS A 36 -10.89 -8.48 -5.24
N ALA A 37 -9.67 -8.23 -5.74
CA ALA A 37 -8.44 -8.49 -4.97
C ALA A 37 -8.42 -7.76 -3.61
N ILE A 38 -8.85 -6.49 -3.57
CA ILE A 38 -8.95 -5.72 -2.32
C ILE A 38 -9.93 -6.38 -1.35
N ARG A 39 -11.09 -6.85 -1.84
CA ARG A 39 -12.09 -7.54 -1.03
C ARG A 39 -11.58 -8.88 -0.47
N GLN A 40 -10.81 -9.63 -1.27
CA GLN A 40 -10.20 -10.88 -0.80
C GLN A 40 -9.17 -10.63 0.31
N ILE A 41 -8.38 -9.56 0.20
CA ILE A 41 -7.43 -9.17 1.23
C ILE A 41 -8.18 -8.80 2.51
N LEU A 42 -9.21 -7.95 2.43
CA LEU A 42 -9.99 -7.53 3.59
C LEU A 42 -10.70 -8.71 4.28
N ASN A 43 -11.25 -9.65 3.51
CA ASN A 43 -11.90 -10.85 4.05
C ASN A 43 -10.94 -11.80 4.80
N ALA A 44 -9.63 -11.67 4.60
CA ALA A 44 -8.63 -12.49 5.29
C ALA A 44 -8.18 -11.88 6.62
N LEU A 45 -8.60 -10.65 6.91
CA LEU A 45 -8.26 -9.92 8.14
C LEU A 45 -9.24 -10.25 9.26
N ASP A 46 -8.75 -10.18 10.50
CA ASP A 46 -9.63 -10.20 11.66
C ASP A 46 -10.42 -8.87 11.76
N PRO A 47 -11.60 -8.85 12.42
CA PRO A 47 -12.42 -7.66 12.53
C PRO A 47 -11.69 -6.44 13.11
N GLU A 48 -10.80 -6.66 14.07
CA GLU A 48 -9.98 -5.60 14.69
C GLU A 48 -8.97 -4.99 13.69
N GLU A 49 -8.40 -5.81 12.81
CA GLU A 49 -7.48 -5.36 11.76
C GLU A 49 -8.23 -4.56 10.67
N GLU A 50 -9.43 -5.00 10.30
CA GLU A 50 -10.27 -4.24 9.38
C GLU A 50 -10.66 -2.87 9.96
N ASP A 51 -11.05 -2.82 11.24
CA ASP A 51 -11.38 -1.59 11.94
C ASP A 51 -10.18 -0.63 12.02
N SER A 52 -8.98 -1.16 12.26
CA SER A 52 -7.73 -0.39 12.22
C SER A 52 -7.50 0.25 10.84
N ILE A 53 -7.72 -0.50 9.76
CA ILE A 53 -7.62 0.03 8.38
C ILE A 53 -8.68 1.11 8.13
N ARG A 54 -9.91 0.90 8.59
CA ARG A 54 -11.03 1.85 8.46
C ARG A 54 -10.77 3.15 9.21
N GLY A 55 -10.02 3.11 10.32
CA GLY A 55 -9.56 4.28 11.07
C GLY A 55 -8.34 5.00 10.49
N SER A 56 -7.67 4.41 9.50
CA SER A 56 -6.40 4.91 8.95
C SER A 56 -6.58 5.70 7.64
N ALA A 57 -5.46 6.22 7.10
CA ALA A 57 -5.42 6.80 5.75
C ALA A 57 -5.83 5.81 4.64
N PHE A 58 -5.85 4.50 4.93
CA PHE A 58 -6.23 3.44 3.99
C PHE A 58 -7.73 3.13 3.96
N ARG A 59 -8.57 3.83 4.74
CA ARG A 59 -10.04 3.66 4.74
C ARG A 59 -10.67 3.57 3.35
N LYS A 60 -10.13 4.33 2.39
CA LYS A 60 -10.62 4.36 1.01
C LYS A 60 -10.56 3.00 0.31
N LEU A 61 -9.66 2.10 0.72
CA LEU A 61 -9.59 0.72 0.21
C LEU A 61 -10.84 -0.08 0.62
N VAL A 62 -11.30 0.09 1.86
CA VAL A 62 -12.51 -0.55 2.38
C VAL A 62 -13.73 -0.08 1.60
N GLU A 63 -13.87 1.24 1.41
CA GLU A 63 -14.95 1.83 0.63
C GLU A 63 -14.97 1.37 -0.84
N ILE A 64 -13.80 1.14 -1.45
CA ILE A 64 -13.70 0.60 -2.81
C ILE A 64 -14.16 -0.86 -2.87
N SER A 65 -13.93 -1.64 -1.81
CA SER A 65 -14.34 -3.04 -1.75
C SER A 65 -15.84 -3.24 -1.53
N GLU A 66 -16.48 -2.31 -0.82
CA GLU A 66 -17.92 -2.30 -0.52
C GLU A 66 -18.75 -1.79 -1.71
N LYS A 67 -18.16 -0.94 -2.56
CA LYS A 67 -18.83 -0.47 -3.77
C LYS A 67 -18.98 -1.63 -4.77
N PRO A 68 -20.20 -1.96 -5.21
CA PRO A 68 -20.36 -2.89 -6.32
C PRO A 68 -19.58 -2.34 -7.51
N SER A 69 -18.84 -3.21 -8.20
CA SER A 69 -18.12 -2.85 -9.43
C SER A 69 -19.10 -2.10 -10.32
N PHE A 70 -18.85 -0.82 -10.56
CA PHE A 70 -19.72 0.00 -11.40
C PHE A 70 -19.76 -0.68 -12.77
N SER A 71 -20.90 -1.26 -13.15
CA SER A 71 -21.10 -1.81 -14.48
C SER A 71 -21.26 -0.64 -15.45
N GLY A 72 -20.14 -0.09 -15.88
CA GLY A 72 -20.11 0.82 -17.02
C GLY A 72 -19.91 0.01 -18.29
N GLY A 73 -21.01 -0.26 -19.00
CA GLY A 73 -21.01 -0.81 -20.36
C GLY A 73 -21.50 -2.24 -20.48
#